data_AF-A0A5J4NNB5-F1
#
_entry.id   AF-A0A5J4NNB5-F1
#
_cell.length_a   1.000
_cell.length_b   1.000
_cell.length_c   1.000
_cell.angle_alpha   90.00
_cell.angle_beta   90.00
_cell.angle_gamma   90.00
#
_symmetry.space_group_name_H-M   'P 1'
#
loop_
_entity.id
_entity.type
_entity.pdbx_description
1 polymer ?
#
loop_
_entity_poly.entity_id
_entity_poly.type
_entity_poly.pdbx_seq_one_letter_code
_entity_poly.pdbx_strand_id
1 'polypeptide(L)'
;MLSFCRRTKIHVSLPFCLRAAIFSSSAESSGAKHVKSAIRPSSGAESRLPSTHVVKVKQAVKDVGYTGVIIGGIALTGFIFYAILRELFSKRSPNGVYNEAFKLCKNDIRVQDLLGSNIKAHGETNRRGRRRYTAHQSWYDDKGRLHMAMKFYLQGTLGSGVVYLEVFENDAKEFEYRHLLVESEGGFSKKQVLVRPQESVLDPS
;
A
#
# COMPACT_ATOMS: atom_id res chain seq x y z
N MET A 1 6.20 -51.34 41.17
CA MET A 1 5.04 -51.90 40.44
C MET A 1 4.70 -50.91 39.34
N LEU A 2 5.18 -51.17 38.11
CA LEU A 2 4.37 -51.62 36.95
C LEU A 2 3.48 -50.49 36.41
N SER A 3 3.37 -50.19 35.12
CA SER A 3 3.91 -50.73 33.87
C SER A 3 3.40 -49.74 32.81
N PHE A 4 4.26 -49.14 31.98
CA PHE A 4 4.36 -49.47 30.57
C PHE A 4 3.02 -49.45 29.79
N CYS A 5 2.80 -48.40 29.00
CA CYS A 5 2.02 -48.52 27.78
C CYS A 5 2.75 -47.80 26.64
N ARG A 6 3.43 -48.59 25.81
CA ARG A 6 3.98 -48.23 24.50
C ARG A 6 2.84 -47.92 23.52
N ARG A 7 3.00 -46.90 22.67
CA ARG A 7 2.73 -47.00 21.21
C ARG A 7 3.27 -45.76 20.49
N THR A 8 4.45 -45.88 19.90
CA THR A 8 4.72 -46.09 18.45
C THR A 8 4.83 -44.81 17.65
N LYS A 9 6.09 -44.45 17.36
CA LYS A 9 6.51 -43.68 16.19
C LYS A 9 5.84 -44.26 14.94
N ILE A 10 5.17 -43.42 14.15
CA ILE A 10 4.97 -43.65 12.73
C ILE A 10 5.45 -42.39 12.02
N HIS A 11 6.67 -42.49 11.52
CA HIS A 11 7.29 -41.55 10.61
C HIS A 11 6.86 -41.99 9.22
N VAL A 12 5.91 -41.28 8.60
CA VAL A 12 5.63 -41.45 7.17
C VAL A 12 6.02 -40.16 6.48
N SER A 13 7.23 -40.17 5.94
CA SER A 13 7.63 -39.30 4.86
C SER A 13 6.93 -39.78 3.60
N LEU A 14 6.15 -38.93 2.95
CA LEU A 14 5.89 -38.98 1.51
C LEU A 14 5.34 -37.61 1.08
N PRO A 15 5.69 -37.15 -0.13
CA PRO A 15 5.70 -35.75 -0.50
C PRO A 15 4.28 -35.26 -0.78
N PHE A 16 3.93 -34.09 -0.25
CA PHE A 16 2.68 -33.40 -0.57
C PHE A 16 2.81 -32.69 -1.93
N CYS A 17 3.06 -33.48 -2.98
CA CYS A 17 2.89 -33.08 -4.37
C CYS A 17 1.70 -33.86 -4.92
N LEU A 18 0.48 -33.44 -4.56
CA LEU A 18 -0.70 -33.78 -5.33
C LEU A 18 -1.80 -32.73 -5.11
N ARG A 19 -2.28 -32.17 -6.24
CA ARG A 19 -3.35 -31.17 -6.42
C ARG A 19 -3.01 -29.70 -6.13
N ALA A 20 -2.43 -29.06 -7.13
CA ALA A 20 -3.17 -28.10 -7.95
C ALA A 20 -2.40 -27.89 -9.26
N ALA A 21 -2.77 -28.67 -10.27
CA ALA A 21 -2.44 -28.36 -11.65
C ALA A 21 -3.26 -27.13 -12.05
N ILE A 22 -2.59 -26.10 -12.56
CA ILE A 22 -2.93 -25.31 -13.77
C ILE A 22 -2.04 -24.05 -13.76
N PHE A 23 -1.45 -23.79 -14.93
CA PHE A 23 -0.49 -22.71 -15.26
C PHE A 23 0.97 -22.93 -14.84
N SER A 24 1.62 -23.86 -15.55
CA SER A 24 3.06 -23.79 -15.82
C SER A 24 3.25 -23.29 -17.26
N SER A 25 4.13 -22.30 -17.44
CA SER A 25 5.07 -22.16 -18.58
C SER A 25 5.80 -20.83 -18.39
N SER A 26 6.90 -20.79 -17.62
CA SER A 26 8.28 -21.04 -18.05
C SER A 26 8.71 -20.19 -19.25
N ALA A 27 9.40 -19.09 -18.94
CA ALA A 27 10.34 -18.46 -19.85
C ALA A 27 11.61 -19.32 -19.93
N GLU A 28 12.17 -19.41 -21.15
CA GLU A 28 13.59 -19.30 -21.50
C GLU A 28 14.00 -20.29 -22.60
N SER A 29 14.81 -19.75 -23.53
CA SER A 29 15.85 -20.41 -24.31
C SER A 29 15.66 -20.47 -25.83
N SER A 30 16.40 -19.57 -26.48
CA SER A 30 17.51 -19.86 -27.40
C SER A 30 17.33 -20.87 -28.53
N GLY A 31 17.52 -20.37 -29.76
CA GLY A 31 18.54 -20.94 -30.64
C GLY A 31 18.08 -21.79 -31.83
N ALA A 32 18.84 -21.58 -32.92
CA ALA A 32 19.06 -22.47 -34.07
C ALA A 32 18.16 -22.34 -35.32
N LYS A 33 18.79 -21.72 -36.32
CA LYS A 33 18.69 -21.77 -37.79
C LYS A 33 18.31 -23.16 -38.36
N HIS A 34 17.66 -23.20 -39.53
CA HIS A 34 18.15 -23.80 -40.81
C HIS A 34 17.02 -24.30 -41.75
N VAL A 35 16.93 -23.65 -42.93
CA VAL A 35 16.77 -24.19 -44.31
C VAL A 35 15.47 -24.86 -44.83
N LYS A 36 15.01 -24.22 -45.93
CA LYS A 36 14.42 -24.69 -47.21
C LYS A 36 13.59 -25.98 -47.28
N SER A 37 12.37 -25.82 -47.82
CA SER A 37 11.76 -26.68 -48.84
C SER A 37 10.54 -25.94 -49.40
N ALA A 38 10.59 -25.31 -50.59
CA ALA A 38 10.18 -25.88 -51.87
C ALA A 38 8.82 -26.59 -51.84
N ILE A 39 7.81 -26.01 -52.51
CA ILE A 39 6.84 -26.63 -53.44
C ILE A 39 5.74 -25.57 -53.75
N ARG A 40 5.77 -25.02 -54.96
CA ARG A 40 4.57 -24.72 -55.80
C ARG A 40 4.43 -25.92 -56.76
N PRO A 41 3.30 -26.25 -57.43
CA PRO A 41 2.23 -25.34 -57.91
C PRO A 41 0.78 -25.92 -58.02
N SER A 42 -0.23 -25.05 -58.21
CA SER A 42 -1.35 -25.20 -59.17
C SER A 42 -2.17 -23.89 -59.13
N SER A 43 -2.07 -22.99 -60.11
CA SER A 43 -2.71 -22.93 -61.43
C SER A 43 -4.25 -22.87 -61.38
N GLY A 44 -4.82 -21.71 -61.72
CA GLY A 44 -6.26 -21.59 -61.95
C GLY A 44 -6.79 -20.16 -62.14
N ALA A 45 -6.49 -19.57 -63.30
CA ALA A 45 -7.30 -18.59 -64.04
C ALA A 45 -7.66 -17.21 -63.42
N GLU A 46 -6.86 -16.22 -63.84
CA GLU A 46 -7.25 -14.92 -64.42
C GLU A 46 -8.73 -14.47 -64.35
N SER A 47 -8.98 -13.34 -63.69
CA SER A 47 -9.68 -12.23 -64.35
C SER A 47 -9.24 -10.88 -63.75
N ARG A 48 -8.79 -10.02 -64.65
CA ARG A 48 -8.28 -8.67 -64.40
C ARG A 48 -9.37 -7.76 -63.85
N LEU A 49 -9.15 -7.13 -62.68
CA LEU A 49 -9.67 -5.79 -62.35
C LEU A 49 -8.78 -5.14 -61.26
N PRO A 50 -8.24 -3.93 -61.47
CA PRO A 50 -7.49 -3.21 -60.45
C PRO A 50 -8.48 -2.48 -59.53
N SER A 51 -8.90 -3.12 -58.43
CA SER A 51 -9.60 -2.41 -57.34
C SER A 51 -8.66 -2.22 -56.17
N THR A 52 -7.74 -1.27 -56.32
CA THR A 52 -6.68 -0.93 -55.37
C THR A 52 -7.16 -0.16 -54.13
N HIS A 53 -8.48 -0.02 -53.88
CA HIS A 53 -8.98 0.87 -52.83
C HIS A 53 -9.98 0.28 -51.82
N VAL A 54 -10.59 -0.89 -52.08
CA VAL A 54 -11.64 -1.43 -51.18
C VAL A 54 -11.12 -2.54 -50.25
N VAL A 55 -10.01 -3.18 -50.59
CA VAL A 55 -9.45 -4.30 -49.80
C VAL A 55 -8.59 -3.81 -48.62
N LYS A 56 -7.94 -2.64 -48.76
CA LYS A 56 -7.08 -2.05 -47.71
C LYS A 56 -7.84 -1.56 -46.48
N VAL A 57 -9.15 -1.27 -46.62
CA VAL A 57 -9.98 -0.79 -45.50
C VAL A 57 -10.29 -1.91 -44.51
N LYS A 58 -10.42 -3.15 -44.97
CA LYS A 58 -10.73 -4.31 -44.09
C LYS A 58 -9.54 -4.75 -43.23
N GLN A 59 -8.32 -4.36 -43.59
CA GLN A 59 -7.10 -4.71 -42.84
C GLN A 59 -6.78 -3.66 -41.77
N ALA A 60 -7.01 -2.37 -42.04
CA ALA A 60 -6.74 -1.30 -41.07
C ALA A 60 -7.67 -1.31 -39.84
N VAL A 61 -8.88 -1.88 -39.95
CA VAL A 61 -9.82 -1.99 -38.83
C VAL A 61 -9.34 -3.00 -37.76
N LYS A 62 -8.50 -3.97 -38.13
CA LYS A 62 -8.05 -5.03 -37.20
C LYS A 62 -7.03 -4.51 -36.17
N ASP A 63 -6.20 -3.53 -36.52
CA ASP A 63 -5.17 -2.98 -35.61
C ASP A 63 -5.75 -1.94 -34.63
N VAL A 64 -6.84 -1.26 -35.01
CA VAL A 64 -7.52 -0.27 -34.14
C VAL A 64 -8.23 -0.95 -32.97
N GLY A 65 -8.71 -2.18 -33.13
CA GLY A 65 -9.38 -2.92 -32.07
C GLY A 65 -8.47 -3.20 -30.87
N TYR A 66 -7.27 -3.72 -31.13
CA TYR A 66 -6.32 -4.08 -30.06
C TYR A 66 -5.83 -2.87 -29.28
N THR A 67 -5.52 -1.76 -29.97
CA THR A 67 -5.11 -0.51 -29.32
C THR A 67 -6.25 0.10 -28.50
N GLY A 68 -7.48 0.04 -28.99
CA GLY A 68 -8.67 0.47 -28.25
C GLY A 68 -8.89 -0.31 -26.95
N VAL A 69 -8.73 -1.64 -26.98
CA VAL A 69 -8.85 -2.48 -25.77
C VAL A 69 -7.75 -2.17 -24.76
N ILE A 70 -6.51 -1.94 -25.19
CA ILE A 70 -5.40 -1.58 -24.31
C ILE A 70 -5.67 -0.22 -23.63
N ILE A 71 -6.05 0.80 -24.40
CA ILE A 71 -6.37 2.13 -23.86
C ILE A 71 -7.57 2.06 -22.92
N GLY A 72 -8.62 1.33 -23.29
CA GLY A 72 -9.79 1.13 -22.46
C GLY A 72 -9.47 0.44 -21.13
N GLY A 73 -8.60 -0.58 -21.16
CA GLY A 73 -8.12 -1.28 -19.97
C GLY A 73 -7.34 -0.37 -19.02
N ILE A 74 -6.44 0.45 -19.56
CA ILE A 74 -5.66 1.43 -18.76
C ILE A 74 -6.59 2.50 -18.18
N ALA A 75 -7.54 3.01 -18.96
CA ALA A 75 -8.48 4.03 -18.49
C ALA A 75 -9.38 3.52 -17.35
N LEU A 76 -9.96 2.32 -17.51
CA LEU A 76 -10.81 1.72 -16.47
C LEU A 76 -10.01 1.40 -15.21
N THR A 77 -8.83 0.78 -15.38
CA THR A 77 -7.96 0.44 -14.25
C THR A 77 -7.48 1.72 -13.54
N GLY A 78 -7.08 2.74 -14.30
CA GLY A 78 -6.68 4.04 -13.78
C GLY A 78 -7.80 4.75 -13.03
N PHE A 79 -9.04 4.69 -13.51
CA PHE A 79 -10.20 5.27 -12.83
C PHE A 79 -10.50 4.61 -11.49
N ILE A 80 -10.58 3.28 -11.44
CA ILE A 80 -10.85 2.54 -10.21
C ILE A 80 -9.69 2.72 -9.22
N PHE A 81 -8.45 2.60 -9.69
CA PHE A 81 -7.27 2.83 -8.87
C PHE A 81 -7.25 4.25 -8.31
N TYR A 82 -7.57 5.25 -9.13
CA TYR A 82 -7.68 6.64 -8.69
C TYR A 82 -8.78 6.83 -7.64
N ALA A 83 -9.95 6.21 -7.80
CA ALA A 83 -11.04 6.29 -6.82
C ALA A 83 -10.63 5.69 -5.47
N ILE A 84 -10.01 4.51 -5.47
CA ILE A 84 -9.51 3.86 -4.25
C ILE A 84 -8.41 4.70 -3.61
N LEU A 85 -7.45 5.19 -4.39
CA LEU A 85 -6.40 6.05 -3.87
C LEU A 85 -6.99 7.34 -3.28
N ARG A 86 -7.95 7.98 -3.95
CA ARG A 86 -8.57 9.20 -3.45
C ARG A 86 -9.35 8.94 -2.16
N GLU A 87 -10.01 7.79 -2.03
CA GLU A 87 -10.75 7.43 -0.81
C GLU A 87 -9.81 7.05 0.34
N LEU A 88 -8.79 6.22 0.07
CA LEU A 88 -7.86 5.73 1.08
C LEU A 88 -6.79 6.77 1.47
N PHE A 89 -6.43 7.67 0.56
CA PHE A 89 -5.55 8.82 0.83
C PHE A 89 -6.32 10.12 1.05
N SER A 90 -7.66 10.08 1.04
CA SER A 90 -8.42 11.10 1.75
C SER A 90 -7.89 11.11 3.18
N LYS A 91 -7.82 12.29 3.80
CA LYS A 91 -7.21 12.52 5.12
C LYS A 91 -7.74 11.59 6.23
N ARG A 92 -8.78 10.81 5.93
CA ARG A 92 -9.40 9.78 6.76
C ARG A 92 -8.61 8.48 6.99
N SER A 93 -7.43 8.30 6.40
CA SER A 93 -6.63 7.12 6.73
C SER A 93 -5.63 7.35 7.85
N PRO A 94 -5.32 6.30 8.65
CA PRO A 94 -4.23 6.34 9.62
C PRO A 94 -2.89 6.78 9.00
N ASN A 95 -2.65 6.46 7.73
CA ASN A 95 -1.42 6.82 7.02
C ASN A 95 -1.32 8.31 6.76
N GLY A 96 -2.44 8.93 6.35
CA GLY A 96 -2.52 10.37 6.14
C GLY A 96 -2.22 11.15 7.42
N VAL A 97 -2.91 10.78 8.50
CA VAL A 97 -2.75 11.41 9.83
C VAL A 97 -1.32 11.24 10.34
N TYR A 98 -0.72 10.05 10.21
CA TYR A 98 0.67 9.82 10.59
C TYR A 98 1.65 10.73 9.83
N ASN A 99 1.51 10.81 8.50
CA ASN A 99 2.42 11.60 7.67
C ASN A 99 2.29 13.10 7.94
N GLU A 100 1.07 13.59 8.18
CA GLU A 100 0.83 14.98 8.54
C GLU A 100 1.38 15.30 9.93
N ALA A 101 1.06 14.49 10.95
CA ALA A 101 1.59 14.65 12.30
C ALA A 101 3.13 14.63 12.33
N PHE A 102 3.75 13.74 11.55
CA PHE A 102 5.21 13.68 11.42
C PHE A 102 5.78 14.94 10.77
N LYS A 103 5.15 15.46 9.71
CA LYS A 103 5.57 16.72 9.07
C LYS A 103 5.49 17.90 10.03
N LEU A 104 4.42 17.98 10.83
CA LEU A 104 4.28 19.00 11.88
C LEU A 104 5.44 18.92 12.86
N CYS A 105 5.65 17.74 13.47
CA CYS A 105 6.75 17.51 14.41
C CYS A 105 8.14 17.83 13.82
N LYS A 106 8.34 17.55 12.51
CA LYS A 106 9.60 17.85 11.84
C LYS A 106 9.80 19.36 11.63
N ASN A 107 8.73 20.13 11.43
CA ASN A 107 8.81 21.57 11.17
C ASN A 107 8.86 22.40 12.47
N ASP A 108 8.45 21.85 13.61
CA ASP A 108 8.50 22.55 14.89
C ASP A 108 9.91 22.68 15.45
N ILE A 109 10.32 23.93 15.67
CA ILE A 109 11.61 24.28 16.29
C ILE A 109 11.76 23.62 17.67
N ARG A 110 10.68 23.61 18.47
CA ARG A 110 10.67 23.00 19.81
C ARG A 110 11.01 21.51 19.78
N VAL A 111 10.57 20.78 18.73
CA VAL A 111 10.84 19.35 18.59
C VAL A 111 12.23 19.13 18.01
N GLN A 112 12.68 19.98 17.07
CA GLN A 112 14.04 19.96 16.55
C GLN A 112 15.08 20.23 17.64
N ASP A 113 14.82 21.13 18.59
CA ASP A 113 15.73 21.41 19.71
C ASP A 113 15.87 20.20 20.65
N LEU A 114 14.83 19.37 20.76
CA LEU A 114 14.83 18.19 21.63
C LEU A 114 15.46 16.96 20.96
N LEU A 115 15.18 16.73 19.68
CA LEU A 115 15.56 15.50 18.97
C LEU A 115 16.75 15.72 18.02
N GLY A 116 16.98 16.95 17.56
CA GLY A 116 17.99 17.33 16.58
C GLY A 116 17.42 17.53 15.17
N SER A 117 18.31 17.84 14.22
CA SER A 117 17.94 18.21 12.84
C SER A 117 17.49 17.04 11.96
N ASN A 118 17.98 15.82 12.22
CA ASN A 118 17.59 14.62 11.48
C ASN A 118 16.63 13.78 12.31
N ILE A 119 15.34 13.87 11.98
CA ILE A 119 14.26 13.16 12.68
C ILE A 119 13.69 12.08 11.78
N LYS A 120 13.58 10.86 12.30
CA LYS A 120 12.96 9.70 11.66
C LYS A 120 11.82 9.17 12.52
N ALA A 121 10.66 8.92 11.92
CA ALA A 121 9.53 8.32 12.61
C ALA A 121 9.44 6.80 12.36
N HIS A 122 9.06 6.05 13.38
CA HIS A 122 8.84 4.61 13.31
C HIS A 122 7.59 4.20 14.10
N GLY A 123 6.94 3.14 13.62
CA GLY A 123 5.78 2.54 14.27
C GLY A 123 6.17 1.72 15.50
N GLU A 124 5.16 1.24 16.23
CA GLU A 124 5.37 0.39 17.41
C GLU A 124 6.10 -0.91 17.01
N THR A 125 7.26 -1.16 17.64
CA THR A 125 8.00 -2.41 17.44
C THR A 125 7.40 -3.50 18.34
N ASN A 126 7.14 -4.68 17.79
CA ASN A 126 6.78 -5.82 18.63
C ASN A 126 8.00 -6.24 19.46
N ARG A 127 7.80 -6.84 20.65
CA ARG A 127 8.84 -7.51 21.45
C ARG A 127 9.70 -8.50 20.63
N ARG A 128 9.18 -8.98 19.50
CA ARG A 128 9.88 -9.87 18.54
C ARG A 128 10.57 -9.14 17.36
N GLY A 129 10.65 -7.81 17.36
CA GLY A 129 11.40 -7.02 16.38
C GLY A 129 10.79 -6.93 14.98
N ARG A 130 9.54 -7.38 14.75
CA ARG A 130 8.86 -7.14 13.46
C ARG A 130 8.37 -5.69 13.40
N ARG A 131 8.73 -4.99 12.31
CA ARG A 131 8.17 -3.67 11.98
C ARG A 131 6.66 -3.80 11.82
N ARG A 132 5.90 -3.21 12.75
CA ARG A 132 4.46 -3.00 12.57
C ARG A 132 4.20 -1.61 12.05
N TYR A 133 3.09 -1.52 11.33
CA TYR A 133 2.44 -0.26 11.04
C TYR A 133 2.04 0.43 12.35
N THR A 134 1.91 1.76 12.32
CA THR A 134 1.64 2.56 13.52
C THR A 134 0.40 2.06 14.28
N ALA A 135 0.54 1.88 15.58
CA ALA A 135 -0.55 1.46 16.43
C ALA A 135 -1.59 2.59 16.50
N HIS A 136 -2.77 2.30 15.98
CA HIS A 136 -3.91 3.19 15.95
C HIS A 136 -5.09 2.47 16.60
N GLN A 137 -5.90 3.23 17.32
CA GLN A 137 -7.14 2.79 17.90
C GLN A 137 -8.21 3.78 17.49
N SER A 138 -9.26 3.28 16.83
CA SER A 138 -10.43 4.08 16.50
C SER A 138 -11.61 3.69 17.40
N TRP A 139 -12.37 4.69 17.83
CA TRP A 139 -13.60 4.51 18.61
C TRP A 139 -14.64 5.54 18.18
N TYR A 140 -15.90 5.28 18.49
CA TYR A 140 -16.97 6.25 18.29
C TYR A 140 -17.31 6.93 19.61
N ASP A 141 -17.53 8.23 19.55
CA ASP A 141 -18.00 9.05 20.67
C ASP A 141 -19.52 8.85 20.87
N ASP A 142 -20.06 9.29 22.01
CA ASP A 142 -21.51 9.20 22.30
C ASP A 142 -22.36 9.97 21.28
N LYS A 143 -21.76 10.99 20.64
CA LYS A 143 -22.34 11.77 19.54
C LYS A 143 -22.23 11.10 18.16
N GLY A 144 -21.68 9.90 18.09
CA GLY A 144 -21.48 9.14 16.84
C GLY A 144 -20.30 9.61 15.97
N ARG A 145 -19.42 10.47 16.49
CA ARG A 145 -18.22 10.95 15.78
C ARG A 145 -17.09 9.92 15.87
N LEU A 146 -16.35 9.72 14.79
CA LEU A 146 -15.19 8.84 14.78
C LEU A 146 -13.98 9.54 15.40
N HIS A 147 -13.41 8.93 16.43
CA HIS A 147 -12.15 9.32 17.04
C HIS A 147 -11.07 8.32 16.66
N MET A 148 -9.85 8.79 16.50
CA MET A 148 -8.68 7.96 16.27
C MET A 148 -7.51 8.48 17.10
N ALA A 149 -7.01 7.65 17.99
CA ALA A 149 -5.73 7.88 18.65
C ALA A 149 -4.64 7.04 17.99
N MET A 150 -3.44 7.59 17.99
CA MET A 150 -2.26 6.94 17.45
C MET A 150 -1.05 7.28 18.29
N LYS A 151 -0.15 6.31 18.43
CA LYS A 151 1.16 6.53 19.03
C LYS A 151 2.26 6.09 18.06
N PHE A 152 3.29 6.90 17.92
CA PHE A 152 4.48 6.56 17.16
C PHE A 152 5.72 7.10 17.82
N TYR A 153 6.87 6.63 17.37
CA TYR A 153 8.15 6.95 17.97
C TYR A 153 8.99 7.77 17.00
N LEU A 154 9.69 8.76 17.53
CA LEU A 154 10.66 9.57 16.82
C LEU A 154 12.07 9.21 17.27
N GLN A 155 12.97 9.10 16.31
CA GLN A 155 14.40 8.99 16.54
C GLN A 155 15.08 10.18 15.91
N GLY A 156 15.75 10.96 16.74
CA GLY A 156 16.61 12.05 16.35
C GLY A 156 18.08 11.72 16.52
N THR A 157 18.94 12.68 16.23
CA THR A 157 20.39 12.59 16.49
C THR A 157 20.73 12.77 17.96
N LEU A 158 19.97 13.60 18.68
CA LEU A 158 20.21 13.95 20.09
C LEU A 158 19.48 13.02 21.05
N GLY A 159 18.35 12.45 20.63
CA GLY A 159 17.53 11.62 21.49
C GLY A 159 16.39 10.95 20.73
N SER A 160 15.59 10.19 21.47
CA SER A 160 14.35 9.59 20.99
C SER A 160 13.16 10.25 21.67
N GLY A 161 11.99 10.08 21.10
CA GLY A 161 10.75 10.56 21.71
C GLY A 161 9.55 9.74 21.27
N VAL A 162 8.45 9.91 21.99
CA VAL A 162 7.17 9.30 21.68
C VAL A 162 6.17 10.40 21.36
N VAL A 163 5.42 10.22 20.29
CA VAL A 163 4.35 11.13 19.90
C VAL A 163 3.02 10.44 20.17
N TYR A 164 2.18 11.13 20.93
CA TYR A 164 0.80 10.78 21.16
C TYR A 164 -0.09 11.78 20.43
N LEU A 165 -1.01 11.27 19.63
CA LEU A 165 -1.98 12.10 18.94
C LEU A 165 -3.38 11.51 19.04
N GLU A 166 -4.36 12.40 19.07
CA GLU A 166 -5.77 12.07 18.91
C GLU A 166 -6.35 13.01 17.86
N VAL A 167 -7.10 12.43 16.93
CA VAL A 167 -7.91 13.14 15.95
C VAL A 167 -9.36 12.74 16.09
N PHE A 168 -10.26 13.63 15.70
CA PHE A 168 -11.70 13.40 15.68
C PHE A 168 -12.29 13.88 14.35
N GLU A 169 -13.39 13.25 13.94
CA GLU A 169 -14.12 13.61 12.73
C GLU A 169 -15.08 14.78 13.02
N ASN A 170 -14.93 15.86 12.25
CA ASN A 170 -15.83 17.00 12.25
C ASN A 170 -17.07 16.76 11.37
N ASP A 171 -18.04 17.68 11.43
CA ASP A 171 -19.27 17.62 10.63
C ASP A 171 -18.99 17.63 9.11
N ALA A 172 -17.90 18.28 8.69
CA ALA A 172 -17.39 18.25 7.31
C ALA A 172 -16.74 16.91 6.92
N LYS A 173 -16.73 15.94 7.85
CA LYS A 173 -16.06 14.65 7.74
C LYS A 173 -14.56 14.78 7.44
N GLU A 174 -13.93 15.79 8.03
CA GLU A 174 -12.48 15.95 8.03
C GLU A 174 -11.93 15.57 9.41
N PHE A 175 -10.71 15.04 9.45
CA PHE A 175 -10.04 14.78 10.73
C PHE A 175 -9.34 16.03 11.24
N GLU A 176 -9.67 16.42 12.46
CA GLU A 176 -9.01 17.49 13.17
C GLU A 176 -8.23 16.97 14.38
N TYR A 177 -7.10 17.60 14.66
CA TYR A 177 -6.25 17.24 15.79
C TYR A 177 -6.87 17.77 17.08
N ARG A 178 -7.21 16.85 17.98
CA ARG A 178 -7.54 17.18 19.35
C ARG A 178 -6.28 17.46 20.15
N HIS A 179 -5.28 16.60 20.05
CA HIS A 179 -4.00 16.86 20.70
C HIS A 179 -2.86 16.21 19.92
N LEU A 180 -1.69 16.86 19.96
CA LEU A 180 -0.45 16.34 19.44
C LEU A 180 0.66 16.63 20.44
N LEU A 181 1.06 15.58 21.15
CA LEU A 181 1.98 15.64 22.28
C LEU A 181 3.25 14.90 21.91
N VAL A 182 4.39 15.57 22.04
CA VAL A 182 5.71 14.96 21.83
C VAL A 182 6.40 14.87 23.18
N GLU A 183 6.77 13.66 23.58
CA GLU A 183 7.49 13.37 24.80
C GLU A 183 8.91 12.94 24.47
N SER A 184 9.92 13.62 25.01
CA SER A 184 11.32 13.20 24.84
C SER A 184 11.69 12.06 25.80
N GLU A 185 12.28 11.00 25.28
CA GLU A 185 12.86 9.90 26.05
C GLU A 185 14.31 10.27 26.39
N GLY A 186 14.48 11.02 27.47
CA GLY A 186 15.79 11.47 27.98
C GLY A 186 15.81 11.40 29.50
N GLY A 187 16.80 10.70 30.06
CA GLY A 187 16.89 10.41 31.49
C GLY A 187 16.69 11.65 32.37
N PHE A 188 15.74 11.54 33.30
CA PHE A 188 15.43 12.45 34.41
C PHE A 188 14.69 13.77 34.11
N SER A 189 14.51 14.18 32.85
CA SER A 189 13.61 15.31 32.53
C SER A 189 12.71 14.99 31.33
N LYS A 190 11.49 14.52 31.63
CA LYS A 190 10.44 14.32 30.63
C LYS A 190 10.00 15.69 30.12
N LYS A 191 10.47 16.08 28.92
CA LYS A 191 10.03 17.30 28.25
C LYS A 191 8.86 16.95 27.33
N GLN A 192 7.73 17.63 27.52
CA GLN A 192 6.53 17.46 26.71
C GLN A 192 6.29 18.73 25.89
N VAL A 193 6.17 18.59 24.58
CA VAL A 193 5.88 19.69 23.65
C VAL A 193 4.51 19.47 23.04
N LEU A 194 3.65 20.47 23.20
CA LEU A 194 2.36 20.54 22.54
C LEU A 194 2.54 21.28 21.20
N VAL A 195 2.43 20.54 20.11
CA VAL A 195 2.65 21.05 18.74
C VAL A 195 1.41 21.78 18.23
N ARG A 196 0.21 21.24 18.49
CA ARG A 196 -1.04 21.96 18.30
C ARG A 196 -1.81 21.97 19.61
N PRO A 197 -1.96 23.13 20.26
CA PRO A 197 -2.94 23.28 21.32
C PRO A 197 -4.33 23.09 20.73
N GLN A 198 -5.23 22.46 21.49
CA GLN A 198 -6.64 22.77 21.28
C GLN A 198 -6.81 24.27 21.48
N GLU A 199 -7.24 24.94 20.42
CA GLU A 199 -8.27 25.95 20.57
C GLU A 199 -9.44 25.23 21.24
N SER A 200 -9.40 25.15 22.56
CA SER A 200 -10.54 24.69 23.33
C SER A 200 -11.58 25.77 23.12
N VAL A 201 -12.58 25.44 22.31
CA VAL A 201 -13.88 26.09 22.43
C VAL A 201 -14.21 26.01 23.91
N LEU A 202 -14.08 27.14 24.60
CA LEU A 202 -14.70 27.40 25.87
C LEU A 202 -16.14 26.97 25.70
N ASP A 203 -16.57 25.90 26.38
CA ASP A 203 -18.00 25.71 26.63
C ASP A 203 -18.43 26.91 27.49
N PRO A 204 -19.23 27.89 27.00
CA PRO A 204 -20.00 28.68 27.92
C PRO A 204 -21.04 27.73 28.53
N SER A 205 -21.05 27.74 29.84
CA SER A 205 -21.91 26.95 30.74
C SER A 205 -23.40 27.09 30.43
#